data_AF-A0A397HID1-F1
#
_entry.id   AF-A0A397HID1-F1
#
_cell.length_a   1.000
_cell.length_b   1.000
_cell.length_c   1.000
_cell.angle_alpha   90.00
_cell.angle_beta   90.00
_cell.angle_gamma   90.00
#
_symmetry.space_group_name_H-M   'P 1'
#
loop_
_entity.id
_entity.type
_entity.pdbx_description
1 polymer ?
#
loop_
_entity_poly.entity_id
_entity_poly.type
_entity_poly.pdbx_seq_one_letter_code
_entity_poly.pdbx_strand_id
1 'polypeptide(L)'
;MANNFIGSNNINLLEPSGQFGSRIQGGKDSASARYINTRLNTLTRLIYSPHDDELLKYLNDDGASIEPEWYLPILPMVLVNGADGIGTGWSTSIPNFNPRDIVANLKNLMDGKELVPMSPWYRGFQGEIEKVNDDKYKVSGIIERDNAKDNVIHITELPIKVWTQNYENDLKKLMSEDNKTNTYIKGYFDESTLWRPNFEVILDDELVDATHEDLEKRFKTTSYLNTSNMVCFDKDGRLKKYGSPEEMLEEFYHVRLEYYFKRKEHLLKKIELECKKLRNKNRFIKMKINRSLQFEGLKRVDIINLLESEGFDKIRGKDETSANENDNDNSSGYDYLMRTIAWNFSEEEAQKLDQLHNEKSKELSILRDKRPTELWIEDLDKFLEEWNVAETEFKKIVSGGVSKEGDGKRTVKSKTKANIKSKSVKR
;
A
#
# COMPACT_ATOMS: atom_id res chain seq x y z
N MET A 1 -5.44 -1.90 -7.13
CA MET A 1 -5.26 -1.45 -5.73
C MET A 1 -5.60 -2.51 -4.69
N ALA A 2 -6.68 -3.29 -4.85
CA ALA A 2 -7.06 -4.33 -3.87
C ALA A 2 -6.42 -5.72 -4.10
N ASN A 3 -6.02 -6.04 -5.34
CA ASN A 3 -5.43 -7.34 -5.69
C ASN A 3 -4.21 -7.64 -4.82
N ASN A 4 -4.16 -8.86 -4.27
CA ASN A 4 -3.11 -9.29 -3.34
C ASN A 4 -2.47 -10.64 -3.73
N PHE A 5 -2.82 -11.21 -4.88
CA PHE A 5 -2.19 -12.45 -5.36
C PHE A 5 -0.72 -12.23 -5.75
N ILE A 6 0.08 -13.30 -5.72
CA ILE A 6 1.53 -13.25 -5.98
C ILE A 6 1.79 -12.69 -7.39
N GLY A 7 2.66 -11.68 -7.49
CA GLY A 7 2.96 -10.96 -8.72
C GLY A 7 2.06 -9.74 -9.01
N SER A 8 1.13 -9.39 -8.10
CA SER A 8 0.37 -8.13 -8.15
C SER A 8 0.98 -7.06 -7.22
N ASN A 9 0.24 -6.56 -6.23
CA ASN A 9 0.73 -5.56 -5.27
C ASN A 9 1.48 -6.24 -4.13
N ASN A 10 2.67 -5.73 -3.78
CA ASN A 10 3.33 -6.09 -2.52
C ASN A 10 2.49 -5.61 -1.34
N ILE A 11 1.95 -4.39 -1.42
CA ILE A 11 1.03 -3.84 -0.43
C ILE A 11 -0.24 -3.35 -1.14
N ASN A 12 -1.33 -4.09 -0.98
CA ASN A 12 -2.65 -3.67 -1.43
C ASN A 12 -3.21 -2.60 -0.46
N LEU A 13 -3.39 -1.36 -0.95
CA LEU A 13 -3.94 -0.24 -0.17
C LEU A 13 -5.42 -0.40 0.17
N LEU A 14 -6.08 -1.34 -0.52
CA LEU A 14 -7.47 -1.69 -0.33
C LEU A 14 -7.59 -3.17 -0.02
N GLU A 15 -8.52 -3.55 0.84
CA GLU A 15 -8.79 -4.97 1.14
C GLU A 15 -9.66 -5.62 0.07
N PRO A 16 -9.30 -6.82 -0.43
CA PRO A 16 -10.11 -7.55 -1.39
C PRO A 16 -11.21 -8.38 -0.70
N SER A 17 -12.37 -7.78 -0.41
CA SER A 17 -13.51 -8.49 0.17
C SER A 17 -14.41 -9.10 -0.92
N GLY A 18 -14.06 -10.31 -1.35
CA GLY A 18 -14.74 -11.03 -2.44
C GLY A 18 -13.73 -11.55 -3.47
N GLN A 19 -14.20 -11.91 -4.66
CA GLN A 19 -13.32 -12.40 -5.74
C GLN A 19 -12.74 -11.23 -6.55
N PHE A 20 -11.59 -10.70 -6.12
CA PHE A 20 -10.84 -9.64 -6.82
C PHE A 20 -9.92 -10.17 -7.93
N GLY A 21 -10.09 -11.45 -8.26
CA GLY A 21 -9.27 -12.18 -9.22
C GLY A 21 -8.06 -12.82 -8.53
N SER A 22 -7.44 -13.74 -9.25
CA SER A 22 -6.39 -14.60 -8.71
C SER A 22 -5.19 -14.68 -9.64
N ARG A 23 -4.16 -15.35 -9.15
CA ARG A 23 -2.97 -15.67 -9.96
C ARG A 23 -3.31 -16.56 -11.16
N ILE A 24 -4.42 -17.30 -11.12
CA ILE A 24 -4.80 -18.24 -12.17
C ILE A 24 -4.92 -17.53 -13.53
N GLN A 25 -5.51 -16.33 -13.55
CA GLN A 25 -5.70 -15.53 -14.77
C GLN A 25 -5.11 -14.12 -14.68
N GLY A 26 -4.22 -13.87 -13.71
CA GLY A 26 -3.63 -12.55 -13.51
C GLY A 26 -4.66 -11.48 -13.15
N GLY A 27 -5.70 -11.84 -12.40
CA GLY A 27 -6.77 -10.93 -11.98
C GLY A 27 -7.95 -10.80 -12.96
N LYS A 28 -7.88 -11.41 -14.16
CA LYS A 28 -8.98 -11.35 -15.15
C LYS A 28 -10.23 -12.15 -14.74
N ASP A 29 -10.06 -13.03 -13.77
CA ASP A 29 -11.11 -13.82 -13.12
C ASP A 29 -11.78 -13.08 -11.95
N SER A 30 -11.60 -11.75 -11.85
CA SER A 30 -12.33 -10.92 -10.90
C SER A 30 -13.83 -10.97 -11.16
N ALA A 31 -14.63 -11.06 -10.09
CA ALA A 31 -16.07 -10.92 -10.20
C ALA A 31 -16.46 -9.49 -10.58
N SER A 32 -17.70 -9.32 -11.06
CA SER A 32 -18.24 -8.00 -11.38
C SER A 32 -18.19 -7.07 -10.16
N ALA A 33 -17.86 -5.79 -10.38
CA ALA A 33 -17.73 -4.77 -9.33
C ALA A 33 -18.95 -4.70 -8.38
N ARG A 34 -20.16 -5.06 -8.86
CA ARG A 34 -21.39 -5.09 -8.06
C ARG A 34 -21.47 -6.23 -7.02
N TYR A 35 -20.59 -7.22 -7.09
CA TYR A 35 -20.57 -8.39 -6.21
C TYR A 35 -19.33 -8.48 -5.31
N ILE A 36 -18.50 -7.44 -5.32
CA ILE A 36 -17.27 -7.36 -4.53
C ILE A 36 -17.27 -6.07 -3.73
N ASN A 37 -16.68 -6.12 -2.54
CA ASN A 37 -16.59 -4.98 -1.64
C ASN A 37 -15.13 -4.70 -1.30
N THR A 38 -14.85 -3.47 -0.90
CA THR A 38 -13.52 -3.10 -0.45
C THR A 38 -13.59 -2.06 0.66
N ARG A 39 -12.50 -1.95 1.41
CA ARG A 39 -12.27 -0.94 2.44
C ARG A 39 -10.79 -0.61 2.48
N LEU A 40 -10.41 0.47 3.16
CA LEU A 40 -9.00 0.79 3.37
C LEU A 40 -8.34 -0.33 4.17
N ASN A 41 -7.19 -0.77 3.70
CA ASN A 41 -6.29 -1.63 4.48
C ASN A 41 -5.78 -0.84 5.70
N THR A 42 -5.58 -1.51 6.83
CA THR A 42 -5.01 -0.91 8.05
C THR A 42 -3.67 -0.23 7.77
N LEU A 43 -2.84 -0.84 6.92
CA LEU A 43 -1.56 -0.29 6.48
C LEU A 43 -1.69 1.06 5.75
N THR A 44 -2.83 1.35 5.11
CA THR A 44 -2.96 2.52 4.23
C THR A 44 -2.85 3.84 5.00
N ARG A 45 -3.39 3.94 6.21
CA ARG A 45 -3.24 5.17 7.03
C ARG A 45 -1.95 5.22 7.84
N LEU A 46 -1.22 4.11 7.92
CA LEU A 46 0.18 4.14 8.35
C LEU A 46 1.07 4.68 7.23
N ILE A 47 0.83 4.24 5.99
CA ILE A 47 1.56 4.73 4.81
C ILE A 47 1.23 6.19 4.53
N TYR A 48 -0.04 6.58 4.56
CA TYR A 48 -0.52 7.95 4.32
C TYR A 48 -1.05 8.54 5.63
N SER A 49 -0.15 9.16 6.40
CA SER A 49 -0.49 9.68 7.72
C SER A 49 -1.56 10.76 7.65
N PRO A 50 -2.64 10.70 8.46
CA PRO A 50 -3.64 11.77 8.51
C PRO A 50 -3.08 13.14 8.90
N HIS A 51 -1.91 13.17 9.57
CA HIS A 51 -1.23 14.41 9.94
C HIS A 51 -0.63 15.15 8.73
N ASP A 52 -0.46 14.46 7.60
CA ASP A 52 0.04 15.04 6.36
C ASP A 52 -1.09 15.57 5.48
N ASP A 53 -2.35 15.15 5.68
CA ASP A 53 -3.49 15.51 4.84
C ASP A 53 -3.63 17.04 4.70
N GLU A 54 -3.53 17.80 5.80
CA GLU A 54 -3.62 19.28 5.78
C GLU A 54 -2.43 19.98 5.10
N LEU A 55 -1.35 19.26 4.78
CA LEU A 55 -0.17 19.80 4.09
C LEU A 55 -0.26 19.63 2.57
N LEU A 56 -1.20 18.82 2.09
CA LEU A 56 -1.36 18.52 0.68
C LEU A 56 -2.04 19.66 -0.06
N LYS A 57 -1.69 19.82 -1.33
CA LYS A 57 -2.35 20.77 -2.24
C LYS A 57 -3.52 20.07 -2.94
N TYR A 58 -4.71 20.26 -2.41
CA TYR A 58 -5.97 19.76 -2.98
C TYR A 58 -6.32 20.52 -4.27
N LEU A 59 -6.73 19.78 -5.30
CA LEU A 59 -7.22 20.35 -6.55
C LEU A 59 -8.69 20.76 -6.42
N ASN A 60 -9.12 21.64 -7.31
CA ASN A 60 -10.50 22.11 -7.38
C ASN A 60 -11.06 21.81 -8.77
N ASP A 61 -12.23 21.19 -8.82
CA ASP A 61 -12.99 20.91 -10.03
C ASP A 61 -14.43 21.42 -9.85
N ASP A 62 -14.85 22.35 -10.70
CA ASP A 62 -16.15 23.04 -10.64
C ASP A 62 -16.55 23.58 -9.25
N GLY A 63 -15.59 24.12 -8.50
CA GLY A 63 -15.80 24.68 -7.16
C GLY A 63 -15.74 23.64 -6.04
N ALA A 64 -15.69 22.34 -6.36
CA ALA A 64 -15.53 21.26 -5.38
C ALA A 64 -14.05 20.92 -5.18
N SER A 65 -13.62 20.77 -3.92
CA SER A 65 -12.31 20.21 -3.60
C SER A 65 -12.30 18.71 -3.92
N ILE A 66 -11.34 18.26 -4.73
CA ILE A 66 -11.19 16.85 -5.16
C ILE A 66 -9.93 16.22 -4.53
N GLU A 67 -9.21 15.32 -5.21
CA GLU A 67 -7.93 14.78 -4.74
C GLU A 67 -6.79 15.82 -4.74
N PRO A 68 -5.72 15.60 -3.95
CA PRO A 68 -4.50 16.39 -4.09
C PRO A 68 -3.72 16.04 -5.35
N GLU A 69 -2.82 16.93 -5.76
CA GLU A 69 -1.89 16.70 -6.88
C GLU A 69 -1.12 15.37 -6.72
N TRP A 70 -0.76 15.05 -5.48
CA TRP A 70 -0.19 13.77 -5.09
C TRP A 70 -0.34 13.60 -3.57
N TYR A 71 -0.37 12.34 -3.13
CA TYR A 71 -0.29 11.99 -1.72
C TYR A 71 1.16 11.83 -1.25
N LEU A 72 1.37 11.96 0.06
CA LEU A 72 2.66 11.80 0.71
C LEU A 72 2.74 10.50 1.50
N PRO A 73 3.19 9.39 0.91
CA PRO A 73 3.44 8.19 1.68
C PRO A 73 4.69 8.34 2.56
N ILE A 74 4.82 7.54 3.62
CA ILE A 74 6.04 7.49 4.44
C ILE A 74 7.22 6.77 3.74
N LEU A 75 6.94 5.99 2.70
CA LEU A 75 7.92 5.29 1.85
C LEU A 75 7.48 5.35 0.37
N PRO A 76 8.41 5.28 -0.61
CA PRO A 76 8.06 5.44 -2.03
C PRO A 76 7.23 4.27 -2.55
N MET A 77 5.89 4.44 -2.57
CA MET A 77 4.95 3.41 -2.99
C MET A 77 5.12 2.96 -4.45
N VAL A 78 5.72 3.81 -5.30
CA VAL A 78 6.08 3.47 -6.68
C VAL A 78 7.10 2.34 -6.76
N LEU A 79 8.04 2.25 -5.81
CA LEU A 79 8.99 1.14 -5.71
C LEU A 79 8.33 -0.07 -5.02
N VAL A 80 7.45 0.16 -4.05
CA VAL A 80 6.78 -0.94 -3.32
C VAL A 80 5.90 -1.79 -4.25
N ASN A 81 5.01 -1.15 -5.00
CA ASN A 81 4.02 -1.85 -5.84
C ASN A 81 4.38 -1.88 -7.33
N GLY A 82 5.53 -1.31 -7.69
CA GLY A 82 5.90 -1.10 -9.07
C GLY A 82 4.98 -0.10 -9.78
N ALA A 83 5.23 0.07 -11.08
CA ALA A 83 4.41 0.88 -11.97
C ALA A 83 4.56 0.37 -13.40
N ASP A 84 3.45 0.17 -14.09
CA ASP A 84 3.43 -0.12 -15.53
C ASP A 84 2.50 0.88 -16.21
N GLY A 85 2.98 1.58 -17.23
CA GLY A 85 2.21 2.60 -17.93
C GLY A 85 2.71 2.87 -19.34
N ILE A 86 1.78 3.15 -20.26
CA ILE A 86 2.07 3.49 -21.65
C ILE A 86 1.38 4.82 -21.95
N GLY A 87 2.17 5.83 -22.31
CA GLY A 87 1.69 7.13 -22.76
C GLY A 87 2.10 7.41 -24.21
N THR A 88 1.93 8.66 -24.63
CA THR A 88 2.42 9.10 -25.94
C THR A 88 3.90 9.48 -25.81
N GLY A 89 4.78 8.78 -26.52
CA GLY A 89 6.23 9.04 -26.53
C GLY A 89 7.01 8.37 -25.40
N TRP A 90 6.36 7.99 -24.29
CA TRP A 90 7.00 7.36 -23.14
C TRP A 90 6.21 6.15 -22.61
N SER A 91 6.93 5.25 -21.96
CA SER A 91 6.38 4.16 -21.16
C SER A 91 7.19 4.02 -19.89
N THR A 92 6.62 3.40 -18.87
CA THR A 92 7.29 3.08 -17.62
C THR A 92 7.05 1.63 -17.26
N SER A 93 8.10 0.96 -16.79
CA SER A 93 8.00 -0.37 -16.19
C SER A 93 8.96 -0.43 -15.02
N ILE A 94 8.39 -0.42 -13.82
CA ILE A 94 9.08 -0.43 -12.54
C ILE A 94 8.65 -1.71 -11.82
N PRO A 95 9.58 -2.62 -11.50
CA PRO A 95 9.24 -3.82 -10.76
C PRO A 95 8.95 -3.49 -9.29
N ASN A 96 8.43 -4.47 -8.56
CA ASN A 96 8.18 -4.30 -7.14
C ASN A 96 9.47 -4.51 -6.34
N PHE A 97 9.61 -3.80 -5.22
CA PHE A 97 10.72 -3.92 -4.27
C PHE A 97 10.20 -4.23 -2.87
N ASN A 98 11.09 -4.78 -2.04
CA ASN A 98 10.78 -5.17 -0.68
C ASN A 98 10.62 -3.92 0.21
N PRO A 99 9.47 -3.76 0.89
CA PRO A 99 9.27 -2.64 1.81
C PRO A 99 10.33 -2.56 2.91
N ARG A 100 10.87 -3.70 3.37
CA ARG A 100 11.90 -3.71 4.43
C ARG A 100 13.21 -3.11 3.96
N ASP A 101 13.61 -3.41 2.73
CA ASP A 101 14.86 -2.91 2.15
C ASP A 101 14.75 -1.39 1.87
N ILE A 102 13.58 -0.95 1.39
CA ILE A 102 13.25 0.47 1.24
C ILE A 102 13.33 1.19 2.59
N VAL A 103 12.68 0.67 3.65
CA VAL A 103 12.72 1.30 4.98
C VAL A 103 14.15 1.32 5.54
N ALA A 104 14.92 0.24 5.37
CA ALA A 104 16.31 0.19 5.81
C ALA A 104 17.16 1.27 5.13
N ASN A 105 16.99 1.47 3.82
CA ASN A 105 17.70 2.50 3.08
C ASN A 105 17.25 3.93 3.43
N LEU A 106 15.96 4.15 3.69
CA LEU A 106 15.49 5.44 4.20
C LEU A 106 16.16 5.78 5.55
N LYS A 107 16.28 4.79 6.44
CA LYS A 107 17.01 4.96 7.71
C LYS A 107 18.50 5.20 7.50
N ASN A 108 19.13 4.52 6.53
CA ASN A 108 20.53 4.77 6.16
C ASN A 108 20.73 6.24 5.72
N LEU A 109 19.85 6.77 4.87
CA LEU A 109 19.91 8.18 4.46
C LEU A 109 19.75 9.14 5.65
N MET A 110 18.85 8.84 6.59
CA MET A 110 18.69 9.65 7.82
C MET A 110 19.94 9.63 8.72
N ASP A 111 20.67 8.52 8.73
CA ASP A 111 21.94 8.34 9.45
C ASP A 111 23.16 8.89 8.67
N GLY A 112 22.98 9.39 7.45
CA GLY A 112 24.07 9.82 6.57
C GLY A 112 24.93 8.68 6.02
N LYS A 113 24.38 7.46 5.98
CA LYS A 113 25.01 6.27 5.40
C LYS A 113 24.66 6.13 3.92
N GLU A 114 25.50 5.41 3.20
CA GLU A 114 25.27 5.09 1.79
C GLU A 114 24.06 4.15 1.60
N LEU A 115 23.44 4.26 0.43
CA LEU A 115 22.36 3.37 0.00
C LEU A 115 22.89 1.97 -0.31
N VAL A 116 22.16 0.95 0.15
CA VAL A 116 22.42 -0.44 -0.21
C VAL A 116 21.61 -0.76 -1.48
N PRO A 117 22.25 -1.29 -2.55
CA PRO A 117 21.53 -1.67 -3.77
C PRO A 117 20.36 -2.62 -3.50
N MET A 118 19.19 -2.31 -4.04
CA MET A 118 17.97 -3.09 -3.88
C MET A 118 17.71 -3.96 -5.11
N SER A 119 17.26 -5.18 -4.88
CA SER A 119 16.81 -6.10 -5.94
C SER A 119 15.28 -6.17 -5.99
N PRO A 120 14.69 -6.41 -7.17
CA PRO A 120 13.25 -6.66 -7.28
C PRO A 120 12.80 -7.80 -6.37
N TRP A 121 11.63 -7.62 -5.75
CA TRP A 121 11.07 -8.56 -4.81
C TRP A 121 9.53 -8.52 -4.84
N TYR A 122 8.91 -9.69 -4.82
CA TYR A 122 7.47 -9.85 -4.89
C TYR A 122 6.94 -10.62 -3.69
N ARG A 123 5.95 -10.04 -2.99
CA ARG A 123 5.37 -10.66 -1.78
C ARG A 123 4.86 -12.07 -2.09
N GLY A 124 5.41 -13.03 -1.36
CA GLY A 124 5.01 -14.43 -1.41
C GLY A 124 5.60 -15.23 -2.56
N PHE A 125 6.36 -14.63 -3.47
CA PHE A 125 7.08 -15.39 -4.50
C PHE A 125 8.14 -16.29 -3.86
N GLN A 126 8.21 -17.55 -4.29
CA GLN A 126 9.17 -18.54 -3.74
C GLN A 126 10.34 -18.84 -4.68
N GLY A 127 10.25 -18.41 -5.93
CA GLY A 127 11.31 -18.59 -6.90
C GLY A 127 12.46 -17.62 -6.66
N GLU A 128 13.43 -17.65 -7.59
CA GLU A 128 14.66 -16.88 -7.47
C GLU A 128 14.65 -15.66 -8.39
N ILE A 129 15.19 -14.54 -7.91
CA ILE A 129 15.40 -13.32 -8.69
C ILE A 129 16.89 -12.99 -8.63
N GLU A 130 17.60 -13.30 -9.72
CA GLU A 130 19.05 -13.11 -9.82
C GLU A 130 19.38 -11.91 -10.71
N LYS A 131 20.34 -11.08 -10.29
CA LYS A 131 20.84 -9.99 -11.11
C LYS A 131 21.76 -10.55 -12.21
N VAL A 132 21.39 -10.35 -13.47
CA VAL A 132 22.18 -10.80 -14.64
C VAL A 132 23.12 -9.69 -15.11
N ASN A 133 22.62 -8.46 -15.20
CA ASN A 133 23.40 -7.26 -15.46
C ASN A 133 22.80 -6.08 -14.68
N ASP A 134 23.30 -4.87 -14.87
CA ASP A 134 22.86 -3.70 -14.09
C ASP A 134 21.35 -3.44 -14.16
N ASP A 135 20.74 -3.69 -15.32
CA ASP A 135 19.34 -3.38 -15.58
C ASP A 135 18.43 -4.60 -15.79
N LYS A 136 18.96 -5.82 -15.65
CA LYS A 136 18.26 -7.06 -16.04
C LYS A 136 18.38 -8.12 -14.97
N TYR A 137 17.24 -8.69 -14.60
CA TYR A 137 17.09 -9.73 -13.60
C TYR A 137 16.48 -10.98 -14.25
N LYS A 138 17.05 -12.15 -13.98
CA LYS A 138 16.46 -13.46 -14.30
C LYS A 138 15.50 -13.81 -13.18
N VAL A 139 14.27 -14.16 -13.54
CA VAL A 139 13.25 -14.62 -12.60
C VAL A 139 12.98 -16.09 -12.89
N SER A 140 13.42 -16.96 -11.98
CA SER A 140 13.23 -18.41 -12.08
C SER A 140 12.06 -18.85 -11.20
N GLY A 141 11.18 -19.68 -11.76
CA GLY A 141 10.24 -20.48 -10.97
C GLY A 141 10.93 -21.64 -10.26
N ILE A 142 10.16 -22.62 -9.78
CA ILE A 142 10.68 -23.83 -9.15
C ILE A 142 10.25 -25.02 -9.99
N ILE A 143 11.23 -25.81 -10.42
CA ILE A 143 11.06 -27.05 -11.18
C ILE A 143 11.97 -28.13 -10.58
N GLU A 144 11.38 -29.15 -9.98
CA GLU A 144 12.11 -30.21 -9.28
C GLU A 144 11.77 -31.56 -9.88
N ARG A 145 12.73 -32.49 -9.90
CA ARG A 145 12.46 -33.89 -10.27
C ARG A 145 11.85 -34.62 -9.08
N ASP A 146 10.91 -35.53 -9.35
CA ASP A 146 10.34 -36.37 -8.31
C ASP A 146 11.41 -37.35 -7.78
N ASN A 147 11.51 -37.47 -6.45
CA ASN A 147 12.50 -38.33 -5.80
C ASN A 147 12.25 -39.83 -6.00
N ALA A 148 11.02 -40.23 -6.34
CA ALA A 148 10.61 -41.62 -6.51
C ALA A 148 10.44 -42.03 -7.99
N LYS A 149 10.32 -41.07 -8.91
CA LYS A 149 10.08 -41.32 -10.34
C LYS A 149 10.92 -40.39 -11.21
N ASP A 150 11.94 -40.94 -11.87
CA ASP A 150 12.87 -40.16 -12.71
C ASP A 150 12.21 -39.48 -13.92
N ASN A 151 11.04 -39.97 -14.35
CA ASN A 151 10.27 -39.42 -15.47
C ASN A 151 9.22 -38.38 -15.05
N VAL A 152 9.20 -37.95 -13.79
CA VAL A 152 8.22 -36.97 -13.28
C VAL A 152 8.94 -35.73 -12.77
N ILE A 153 8.39 -34.57 -13.10
CA ILE A 153 8.82 -33.28 -12.56
C ILE A 153 7.64 -32.57 -11.89
N HIS A 154 7.95 -31.77 -10.88
CA HIS A 154 7.02 -30.92 -10.13
C HIS A 154 7.35 -29.46 -10.41
N ILE A 155 6.37 -28.71 -10.92
CA ILE A 155 6.47 -27.27 -11.15
C ILE A 155 5.59 -26.58 -10.11
N THR A 156 6.22 -26.10 -9.05
CA THR A 156 5.56 -25.57 -7.84
C THR A 156 5.59 -24.04 -7.76
N GLU A 157 6.35 -23.39 -8.65
CA GLU A 157 6.37 -21.94 -8.77
C GLU A 157 6.60 -21.53 -10.23
N LEU A 158 5.86 -20.53 -10.69
CA LEU A 158 6.00 -19.96 -12.04
C LEU A 158 6.65 -18.57 -11.96
N PRO A 159 7.40 -18.13 -12.99
CA PRO A 159 7.94 -16.78 -13.02
C PRO A 159 6.87 -15.70 -12.81
N ILE A 160 7.30 -14.55 -12.30
CA ILE A 160 6.41 -13.41 -12.06
C ILE A 160 5.71 -13.01 -13.38
N LYS A 161 4.41 -12.70 -13.27
CA LYS A 161 3.49 -12.40 -14.38
C LYS A 161 3.23 -13.55 -15.37
N VAL A 162 3.64 -14.79 -15.04
CA VAL A 162 3.18 -16.02 -15.70
C VAL A 162 2.03 -16.61 -14.90
N TRP A 163 0.85 -16.72 -15.53
CA TRP A 163 -0.40 -17.11 -14.89
C TRP A 163 -0.70 -18.60 -15.08
N THR A 164 -1.27 -19.25 -14.07
CA THR A 164 -1.49 -20.70 -14.03
C THR A 164 -2.27 -21.20 -15.24
N GLN A 165 -3.37 -20.54 -15.62
CA GLN A 165 -4.19 -20.97 -16.76
C GLN A 165 -3.48 -20.81 -18.11
N ASN A 166 -2.71 -19.73 -18.27
CA ASN A 166 -1.91 -19.49 -19.47
C ASN A 166 -0.84 -20.57 -19.61
N TYR A 167 -0.17 -20.90 -18.50
CA TYR A 167 0.85 -21.93 -18.45
C TYR A 167 0.28 -23.33 -18.70
N GLU A 168 -0.87 -23.66 -18.12
CA GLU A 168 -1.58 -24.93 -18.38
C GLU A 168 -1.87 -25.09 -19.89
N ASN A 169 -2.27 -24.00 -20.56
CA ASN A 169 -2.50 -24.02 -22.00
C ASN A 169 -1.21 -24.21 -22.81
N ASP A 170 -0.08 -23.71 -22.32
CA ASP A 170 1.23 -23.96 -22.93
C ASP A 170 1.69 -25.40 -22.75
N LEU A 171 1.46 -26.01 -21.57
CA LEU A 171 1.68 -27.45 -21.35
C LEU A 171 0.84 -28.31 -22.31
N LYS A 172 -0.44 -27.97 -22.53
CA LYS A 172 -1.30 -28.66 -23.51
C LYS A 172 -0.73 -28.59 -24.93
N LYS A 173 -0.17 -27.46 -25.34
CA LYS A 173 0.47 -27.32 -26.66
C LYS A 173 1.71 -28.21 -26.79
N LEU A 174 2.47 -28.40 -25.72
CA LEU A 174 3.63 -29.30 -25.68
C LEU A 174 3.25 -30.78 -25.76
N MET A 175 1.97 -31.13 -25.55
CA MET A 175 1.44 -32.48 -25.76
C MET A 175 0.94 -32.72 -27.20
N SER A 176 0.47 -31.70 -27.91
CA SER A 176 -0.18 -31.83 -29.22
C SER A 176 0.82 -32.08 -30.36
N GLU A 177 0.55 -33.11 -31.17
CA GLU A 177 1.37 -33.53 -32.33
C GLU A 177 1.28 -32.59 -33.54
N ASP A 178 0.41 -31.57 -33.51
CA ASP A 178 0.12 -30.69 -34.65
C ASP A 178 1.21 -29.65 -34.94
N ASN A 179 2.18 -29.46 -34.03
CA ASN A 179 3.31 -28.56 -34.23
C ASN A 179 4.59 -29.36 -34.43
N LYS A 180 5.40 -28.99 -35.43
CA LYS A 180 6.72 -29.56 -35.81
C LYS A 180 7.81 -29.47 -34.72
N THR A 181 7.44 -29.37 -33.45
CA THR A 181 8.32 -29.30 -32.28
C THR A 181 8.08 -30.54 -31.43
N ASN A 182 9.13 -31.32 -31.17
CA ASN A 182 9.08 -32.60 -30.43
C ASN A 182 8.12 -32.55 -29.23
N THR A 183 7.24 -33.55 -29.12
CA THR A 183 6.38 -33.73 -27.95
C THR A 183 7.25 -34.12 -26.76
N TYR A 184 7.30 -33.27 -25.75
CA TYR A 184 8.18 -33.45 -24.59
C TYR A 184 7.49 -34.11 -23.38
N ILE A 185 6.16 -34.24 -23.44
CA ILE A 185 5.33 -34.57 -22.27
C ILE A 185 4.35 -35.68 -22.64
N LYS A 186 4.31 -36.74 -21.82
CA LYS A 186 3.31 -37.83 -21.91
C LYS A 186 1.95 -37.41 -21.33
N GLY A 187 1.97 -36.62 -20.25
CA GLY A 187 0.79 -36.03 -19.63
C GLY A 187 1.16 -35.14 -18.44
N TYR A 188 0.17 -34.46 -17.85
CA TYR A 188 0.36 -33.69 -16.62
C TYR A 188 -0.88 -33.75 -15.73
N PHE A 189 -0.68 -33.49 -14.43
CA PHE A 189 -1.72 -33.24 -13.44
C PHE A 189 -1.60 -31.81 -12.94
N ASP A 190 -2.75 -31.18 -12.71
CA ASP A 190 -2.84 -29.83 -12.17
C ASP A 190 -3.49 -29.90 -10.79
N GLU A 191 -2.68 -29.68 -9.77
CA GLU A 191 -3.07 -29.59 -8.36
C GLU A 191 -2.92 -28.14 -7.85
N SER A 192 -2.94 -27.18 -8.76
CA SER A 192 -2.78 -25.76 -8.43
C SER A 192 -3.93 -25.26 -7.55
N THR A 193 -3.58 -24.38 -6.62
CA THR A 193 -4.54 -23.62 -5.81
C THR A 193 -4.73 -22.22 -6.39
N LEU A 194 -5.62 -21.43 -5.78
CA LEU A 194 -5.79 -20.00 -6.12
C LEU A 194 -4.50 -19.18 -5.93
N TRP A 195 -3.58 -19.65 -5.08
CA TRP A 195 -2.37 -18.93 -4.69
C TRP A 195 -1.11 -19.51 -5.33
N ARG A 196 -1.02 -20.84 -5.41
CA ARG A 196 0.20 -21.57 -5.80
C ARG A 196 -0.06 -22.46 -7.01
N PRO A 197 0.74 -22.35 -8.07
CA PRO A 197 0.77 -23.37 -9.11
C PRO A 197 1.34 -24.68 -8.53
N ASN A 198 0.81 -25.81 -8.96
CA ASN A 198 1.37 -27.12 -8.66
C ASN A 198 1.05 -28.07 -9.82
N PHE A 199 2.04 -28.31 -10.67
CA PHE A 199 1.90 -29.21 -11.81
C PHE A 199 2.84 -30.41 -11.68
N GLU A 200 2.28 -31.61 -11.68
CA GLU A 200 3.04 -32.86 -11.84
C GLU A 200 3.08 -33.19 -13.34
N VAL A 201 4.25 -33.15 -13.97
CA VAL A 201 4.41 -33.39 -15.41
C VAL A 201 5.17 -34.69 -15.63
N ILE A 202 4.58 -35.58 -16.44
CA ILE A 202 5.20 -36.85 -16.85
C ILE A 202 5.95 -36.61 -18.16
N LEU A 203 7.27 -36.72 -18.08
CA LEU A 203 8.20 -36.54 -19.18
C LEU A 203 8.15 -37.70 -20.18
N ASP A 204 8.51 -37.40 -21.42
CA ASP A 204 8.85 -38.43 -22.40
C ASP A 204 10.27 -38.96 -22.16
N ASP A 205 10.57 -40.16 -22.68
CA ASP A 205 11.80 -40.91 -22.37
C ASP A 205 13.06 -40.16 -22.83
N GLU A 206 12.95 -39.26 -23.82
CA GLU A 206 14.04 -38.39 -24.30
C GLU A 206 14.48 -37.31 -23.27
N LEU A 207 13.64 -36.98 -22.28
CA LEU A 207 13.90 -35.91 -21.32
C LEU A 207 14.27 -36.40 -19.92
N VAL A 208 14.32 -37.71 -19.72
CA VAL A 208 14.67 -38.31 -18.42
C VAL A 208 16.11 -37.95 -18.01
N ASP A 209 17.01 -37.74 -18.97
CA ASP A 209 18.42 -37.36 -18.72
C ASP A 209 18.68 -35.84 -18.84
N ALA A 210 17.66 -35.01 -19.05
CA ALA A 210 17.82 -33.57 -19.27
C ALA A 210 18.33 -32.83 -18.02
N THR A 211 19.30 -31.92 -18.15
CA THR A 211 19.80 -31.16 -17.02
C THR A 211 18.74 -30.21 -16.44
N HIS A 212 18.92 -29.73 -15.20
CA HIS A 212 17.99 -28.77 -14.60
C HIS A 212 17.83 -27.49 -15.45
N GLU A 213 18.93 -26.97 -16.02
CA GLU A 213 18.87 -25.82 -16.94
C GLU A 213 18.10 -26.10 -18.23
N ASP A 214 18.21 -27.33 -18.76
CA ASP A 214 17.44 -27.74 -19.93
C ASP A 214 15.95 -27.80 -19.63
N LEU A 215 15.59 -28.27 -18.43
CA LEU A 215 14.20 -28.27 -17.95
C LEU A 215 13.70 -26.83 -17.82
N GLU A 216 14.45 -25.92 -17.18
CA GLU A 216 14.06 -24.52 -17.07
C GLU A 216 13.78 -23.86 -18.43
N LYS A 217 14.66 -24.10 -19.41
CA LYS A 217 14.54 -23.54 -20.76
C LYS A 217 13.37 -24.14 -21.53
N ARG A 218 13.20 -25.46 -21.50
CA ARG A 218 12.16 -26.16 -22.27
C ARG A 218 10.76 -25.91 -21.72
N PHE A 219 10.62 -25.89 -20.41
CA PHE A 219 9.35 -25.62 -19.73
C PHE A 219 9.06 -24.12 -19.56
N LYS A 220 9.99 -23.23 -19.96
CA LYS A 220 9.83 -21.77 -19.86
C LYS A 220 9.51 -21.32 -18.43
N THR A 221 10.13 -21.98 -17.44
CA THR A 221 10.03 -21.60 -16.03
C THR A 221 11.01 -20.48 -15.68
N THR A 222 11.50 -19.74 -16.68
CA THR A 222 12.36 -18.56 -16.51
C THR A 222 11.79 -17.39 -17.30
N SER A 223 11.83 -16.20 -16.71
CA SER A 223 11.50 -14.93 -17.37
C SER A 223 12.54 -13.86 -17.00
N TYR A 224 12.36 -12.65 -17.53
CA TYR A 224 13.26 -11.54 -17.26
C TYR A 224 12.48 -10.30 -16.82
N LEU A 225 13.02 -9.59 -15.84
CA LEU A 225 12.58 -8.25 -15.45
C LEU A 225 13.67 -7.24 -15.81
N ASN A 226 13.26 -6.05 -16.24
CA ASN A 226 14.17 -4.97 -16.57
C ASN A 226 13.90 -3.73 -15.69
N THR A 227 14.95 -3.05 -15.27
CA THR A 227 14.91 -1.74 -14.58
C THR A 227 15.39 -0.59 -15.48
N SER A 228 15.67 -0.84 -16.76
CA SER A 228 16.17 0.18 -17.71
C SER A 228 15.18 1.30 -18.09
N ASN A 229 13.89 1.17 -17.78
CA ASN A 229 12.83 2.09 -18.23
C ASN A 229 11.91 2.53 -17.08
N MET A 230 12.49 3.22 -16.10
CA MET A 230 11.78 3.81 -14.97
C MET A 230 11.55 5.29 -15.24
N VAL A 231 10.35 5.64 -15.70
CA VAL A 231 9.97 7.01 -16.03
C VAL A 231 8.82 7.43 -15.11
N CYS A 232 8.99 8.53 -14.39
CA CYS A 232 7.97 9.09 -13.50
C CYS A 232 7.89 10.62 -13.64
N PHE A 233 6.80 11.19 -13.15
CA PHE A 233 6.72 12.62 -12.88
C PHE A 233 7.51 12.94 -11.61
N ASP A 234 8.36 13.96 -11.67
CA ASP A 234 9.02 14.53 -10.51
C ASP A 234 8.06 15.40 -9.68
N LYS A 235 8.55 15.97 -8.57
CA LYS A 235 7.78 16.85 -7.69
C LYS A 235 7.18 18.09 -8.38
N ASP A 236 7.79 18.53 -9.48
CA ASP A 236 7.40 19.71 -10.25
C ASP A 236 6.50 19.34 -11.45
N GLY A 237 6.10 18.07 -11.57
CA GLY A 237 5.25 17.56 -12.64
C GLY A 237 5.97 17.36 -13.97
N ARG A 238 7.31 17.29 -13.98
CA ARG A 238 8.11 17.04 -15.19
C ARG A 238 8.47 15.57 -15.28
N LEU A 239 8.49 15.05 -16.50
CA LEU A 239 8.83 13.65 -16.73
C LEU A 239 10.34 13.45 -16.72
N LYS A 240 10.79 12.56 -15.84
CA LYS A 240 12.19 12.20 -15.61
C LYS A 240 12.37 10.70 -15.76
N LYS A 241 13.45 10.31 -16.45
CA LYS A 241 13.91 8.92 -16.50
C LYS A 241 14.97 8.71 -15.43
N TYR A 242 14.77 7.70 -14.59
CA TYR A 242 15.68 7.32 -13.52
C TYR A 242 16.58 6.17 -13.96
N GLY A 243 17.85 6.22 -13.57
CA GLY A 243 18.84 5.18 -13.91
C GLY A 243 18.83 4.00 -12.94
N SER A 244 18.37 4.22 -11.70
CA SER A 244 18.36 3.20 -10.64
C SER A 244 17.19 3.42 -9.67
N PRO A 245 16.70 2.36 -8.99
CA PRO A 245 15.70 2.53 -7.93
C PRO A 245 16.25 3.34 -6.74
N GLU A 246 17.57 3.34 -6.52
CA GLU A 246 18.24 4.17 -5.51
C GLU A 246 18.12 5.67 -5.82
N GLU A 247 18.26 6.08 -7.08
CA GLU A 247 18.06 7.48 -7.49
C GLU A 247 16.62 7.95 -7.19
N MET A 248 15.63 7.08 -7.45
CA MET A 248 14.23 7.37 -7.12
C MET A 248 14.02 7.50 -5.60
N LEU A 249 14.70 6.65 -4.82
CA LEU A 249 14.61 6.65 -3.37
C LEU A 249 15.23 7.92 -2.76
N GLU A 250 16.37 8.37 -3.27
CA GLU A 250 17.05 9.58 -2.85
C GLU A 250 16.23 10.84 -3.14
N GLU A 251 15.66 10.94 -4.36
CA GLU A 251 14.78 12.06 -4.72
C GLU A 251 13.53 12.11 -3.83
N PHE A 252 12.90 10.94 -3.60
CA PHE A 252 11.78 10.82 -2.67
C PHE A 252 12.17 11.23 -1.23
N TYR A 253 13.37 10.84 -0.78
CA TYR A 253 13.83 11.13 0.58
C TYR A 253 13.87 12.62 0.87
N HIS A 254 14.44 13.42 -0.04
CA HIS A 254 14.53 14.87 0.13
C HIS A 254 13.15 15.53 0.19
N VAL A 255 12.25 15.14 -0.72
CA VAL A 255 10.87 15.66 -0.73
C VAL A 255 10.16 15.29 0.56
N ARG A 256 10.20 14.01 0.97
CA ARG A 256 9.50 13.55 2.15
C ARG A 256 10.04 14.19 3.44
N LEU A 257 11.37 14.38 3.54
CA LEU A 257 11.99 15.06 4.67
C LEU A 257 11.50 16.50 4.82
N GLU A 258 11.43 17.26 3.72
CA GLU A 258 10.89 18.63 3.71
C GLU A 258 9.46 18.67 4.28
N TYR A 259 8.63 17.69 3.93
CA TYR A 259 7.28 17.60 4.45
C TYR A 259 7.21 17.17 5.92
N TYR A 260 8.16 16.40 6.44
CA TYR A 260 8.25 16.17 7.88
C TYR A 260 8.60 17.44 8.66
N PHE A 261 9.40 18.34 8.11
CA PHE A 261 9.59 19.69 8.70
C PHE A 261 8.27 20.46 8.74
N LYS A 262 7.54 20.52 7.62
CA LYS A 262 6.22 21.17 7.54
C LYS A 262 5.20 20.54 8.49
N ARG A 263 5.18 19.21 8.59
CA ARG A 263 4.32 18.46 9.53
C ARG A 263 4.62 18.83 10.96
N LYS A 264 5.89 18.83 11.38
CA LYS A 264 6.27 19.21 12.74
C LYS A 264 5.81 20.63 13.05
N GLU A 265 6.05 21.58 12.16
CA GLU A 265 5.62 22.98 12.35
C GLU A 265 4.10 23.10 12.46
N HIS A 266 3.35 22.40 11.59
CA HIS A 266 1.88 22.40 11.63
C HIS A 266 1.33 21.78 12.91
N LEU A 267 1.88 20.65 13.35
CA LEU A 267 1.49 20.00 14.60
C LEU A 267 1.79 20.88 15.82
N LEU A 268 2.94 21.54 15.86
CA LEU A 268 3.27 22.50 16.91
C LEU A 268 2.25 23.65 16.95
N LYS A 269 1.94 24.26 15.81
CA LYS A 269 0.93 25.33 15.71
C LYS A 269 -0.45 24.86 16.18
N LYS A 270 -0.84 23.64 15.82
CA LYS A 270 -2.13 23.05 16.21
C LYS A 270 -2.22 22.83 17.72
N ILE A 271 -1.21 22.20 18.32
CA ILE A 271 -1.18 21.92 19.76
C ILE A 271 -1.04 23.23 20.56
N GLU A 272 -0.24 24.20 20.09
CA GLU A 272 -0.15 25.53 20.71
C GLU A 272 -1.50 26.24 20.74
N LEU A 273 -2.27 26.15 19.63
CA LEU A 273 -3.61 26.72 19.56
C LEU A 273 -4.57 26.00 20.51
N GLU A 274 -4.51 24.68 20.61
CA GLU A 274 -5.30 23.88 21.55
C GLU A 274 -4.97 24.23 23.00
N CYS A 275 -3.70 24.35 23.36
CA CYS A 275 -3.27 24.80 24.68
C CYS A 275 -3.82 26.20 24.99
N LYS A 276 -3.73 27.15 24.05
CA LYS A 276 -4.31 28.50 24.22
C LYS A 276 -5.83 28.44 24.45
N LYS A 277 -6.56 27.63 23.66
CA LYS A 277 -8.01 27.42 23.83
C LYS A 277 -8.34 26.87 25.22
N LEU A 278 -7.64 25.83 25.66
CA LEU A 278 -7.87 25.20 26.96
C LEU A 278 -7.54 26.15 28.12
N ARG A 279 -6.43 26.89 28.02
CA ARG A 279 -6.02 27.89 29.01
C ARG A 279 -7.08 28.98 29.16
N ASN A 280 -7.55 29.53 28.05
CA ASN A 280 -8.55 30.60 28.05
C ASN A 280 -9.91 30.09 28.52
N LYS A 281 -10.34 28.89 28.11
CA LYS A 281 -11.56 28.26 28.61
C LYS A 281 -11.51 28.04 30.12
N ASN A 282 -10.40 27.52 30.63
CA ASN A 282 -10.27 27.29 32.06
C ASN A 282 -10.23 28.61 32.84
N ARG A 283 -9.49 29.62 32.36
CA ARG A 283 -9.50 30.96 32.95
C ARG A 283 -10.91 31.56 32.98
N PHE A 284 -11.66 31.42 31.89
CA PHE A 284 -13.04 31.89 31.78
C PHE A 284 -13.96 31.19 32.80
N ILE A 285 -13.89 29.87 32.92
CA ILE A 285 -14.69 29.11 33.90
C ILE A 285 -14.33 29.50 35.34
N LYS A 286 -13.03 29.56 35.68
CA LYS A 286 -12.58 29.98 37.02
C LYS A 286 -13.04 31.39 37.36
N MET A 287 -12.92 32.33 36.41
CA MET A 287 -13.36 33.71 36.62
C MET A 287 -14.88 33.81 36.79
N LYS A 288 -15.65 32.94 36.13
CA LYS A 288 -17.10 32.86 36.27
C LYS A 288 -17.52 32.28 37.62
N ILE A 289 -16.88 31.20 38.07
CA ILE A 289 -17.09 30.60 39.40
C ILE A 289 -16.80 31.62 40.50
N ASN A 290 -15.68 32.34 40.39
CA ASN A 290 -15.27 33.36 41.36
C ASN A 290 -16.07 34.67 41.26
N ARG A 291 -17.10 34.74 40.39
CA ARG A 291 -17.94 35.93 40.12
C ARG A 291 -17.16 37.19 39.70
N SER A 292 -15.92 37.02 39.28
CA SER A 292 -15.04 38.11 38.79
C SER A 292 -15.38 38.56 37.38
N LEU A 293 -16.07 37.72 36.60
CA LEU A 293 -16.49 38.03 35.24
C LEU A 293 -18.02 37.98 35.14
N GLN A 294 -18.65 39.15 35.16
CA GLN A 294 -20.10 39.33 35.03
C GLN A 294 -20.38 40.13 33.77
N PHE A 295 -21.25 39.58 32.93
CA PHE A 295 -21.64 40.21 31.67
C PHE A 295 -23.13 39.95 31.35
N GLU A 296 -23.89 39.47 32.34
CA GLU A 296 -25.33 39.32 32.30
C GLU A 296 -25.98 40.68 32.04
N GLY A 297 -26.72 40.80 30.92
CA GLY A 297 -27.44 42.02 30.55
C GLY A 297 -26.66 43.03 29.71
N LEU A 298 -25.38 42.78 29.40
CA LEU A 298 -24.59 43.64 28.49
C LEU A 298 -24.90 43.35 27.01
N LYS A 299 -24.70 44.34 26.13
CA LYS A 299 -24.80 44.12 24.68
C LYS A 299 -23.60 43.31 24.21
N ARG A 300 -23.78 42.49 23.16
CA ARG A 300 -22.71 41.63 22.60
C ARG A 300 -21.38 42.37 22.36
N VAL A 301 -21.45 43.61 21.87
CA VAL A 301 -20.26 44.46 21.62
C VAL A 301 -19.51 44.77 22.93
N ASP A 302 -20.24 45.10 23.99
CA ASP A 302 -19.65 45.41 25.30
C ASP A 302 -19.02 44.16 25.93
N ILE A 303 -19.59 42.99 25.69
CA ILE A 303 -19.04 41.71 26.16
C ILE A 303 -17.72 41.38 25.45
N ILE A 304 -17.64 41.64 24.13
CA ILE A 304 -16.40 41.47 23.36
C ILE A 304 -15.32 42.40 23.91
N ASN A 305 -15.65 43.68 24.14
CA ASN A 305 -14.71 44.66 24.70
C ASN A 305 -14.23 44.25 26.11
N LEU A 306 -15.09 43.68 26.95
CA LEU A 306 -14.74 43.17 28.28
C LEU A 306 -13.78 41.97 28.20
N LEU A 307 -14.04 41.01 27.30
CA LEU A 307 -13.15 39.87 27.10
C LEU A 307 -11.78 40.31 26.56
N GLU A 308 -11.77 41.34 25.72
CA GLU A 308 -10.55 41.92 25.18
C GLU A 308 -9.76 42.68 26.26
N SER A 309 -10.43 43.43 27.14
CA SER A 309 -9.79 44.09 28.29
C SER A 309 -9.22 43.11 29.32
N GLU A 310 -9.88 41.97 29.50
CA GLU A 310 -9.40 40.88 30.36
C GLU A 310 -8.26 40.06 29.71
N GLY A 311 -7.93 40.35 28.45
CA GLY A 311 -6.82 39.72 27.73
C GLY A 311 -7.10 38.27 27.32
N PHE A 312 -8.35 37.94 26.97
CA PHE A 312 -8.64 36.67 26.32
C PHE A 312 -8.21 36.70 24.85
N ASP A 313 -7.57 35.62 24.37
CA ASP A 313 -7.14 35.54 22.98
C ASP A 313 -8.35 35.34 22.04
N LYS A 314 -8.39 36.10 20.94
CA LYS A 314 -9.32 35.88 19.83
C LYS A 314 -8.85 34.68 19.02
N ILE A 315 -9.69 33.65 18.91
CA ILE A 315 -9.37 32.42 18.16
C ILE A 315 -10.48 32.16 17.16
N ARG A 316 -10.22 32.46 15.89
CA ARG A 316 -11.10 32.14 14.77
C ARG A 316 -10.94 30.67 14.37
N GLY A 317 -12.04 29.99 14.07
CA GLY A 317 -12.03 28.59 13.65
C GLY A 317 -11.71 28.46 12.16
N LYS A 318 -11.01 27.38 11.75
CA LYS A 318 -10.84 27.05 10.31
C LYS A 318 -12.17 26.75 9.61
N ASP A 319 -13.21 26.35 10.34
CA ASP A 319 -14.56 26.16 9.81
C ASP A 319 -15.24 27.49 9.38
N GLU A 320 -14.61 28.64 9.65
CA GLU A 320 -15.12 29.96 9.28
C GLU A 320 -14.45 30.52 8.01
N THR A 321 -13.41 29.87 7.49
CA THR A 321 -12.72 30.31 6.25
C THR A 321 -13.29 29.71 4.96
N SER A 322 -14.29 28.83 5.05
CA SER A 322 -14.99 28.24 3.90
C SER A 322 -16.47 28.63 3.83
N ALA A 323 -16.85 29.74 4.45
CA ALA A 323 -18.15 30.36 4.25
C ALA A 323 -18.02 31.40 3.13
N ASN A 324 -18.88 31.28 2.12
CA ASN A 324 -19.09 32.25 1.04
C ASN A 324 -18.90 33.70 1.52
N GLU A 325 -18.27 34.55 0.70
CA GLU A 325 -17.99 35.98 0.92
C GLU A 325 -19.24 36.88 1.13
N ASN A 326 -20.42 36.31 1.43
CA ASN A 326 -21.68 37.03 1.54
C ASN A 326 -22.41 36.89 2.89
N ASP A 327 -21.81 36.29 3.93
CA ASP A 327 -22.37 36.32 5.28
C ASP A 327 -21.58 37.24 6.21
N ASN A 328 -22.28 38.21 6.79
CA ASN A 328 -21.79 39.23 7.73
C ASN A 328 -20.68 38.73 8.67
N ASP A 329 -19.55 39.45 8.63
CA ASP A 329 -18.33 39.38 9.46
C ASP A 329 -18.59 39.60 10.97
N ASN A 330 -19.45 38.76 11.57
CA ASN A 330 -19.89 38.85 12.96
C ASN A 330 -19.30 37.73 13.84
N SER A 331 -18.29 37.00 13.37
CA SER A 331 -17.56 36.06 14.22
C SER A 331 -16.56 36.82 15.10
N SER A 332 -16.94 36.99 16.36
CA SER A 332 -16.20 37.75 17.37
C SER A 332 -14.84 37.13 17.75
N GLY A 333 -14.55 35.91 17.29
CA GLY A 333 -13.36 35.14 17.71
C GLY A 333 -13.41 34.66 19.18
N TYR A 334 -14.47 34.97 19.92
CA TYR A 334 -14.71 34.54 21.31
C TYR A 334 -15.79 33.45 21.44
N ASP A 335 -16.34 33.00 20.32
CA ASP A 335 -17.37 31.98 20.26
C ASP A 335 -17.00 30.68 20.99
N TYR A 336 -15.71 30.33 20.99
CA TYR A 336 -15.21 29.14 21.70
C TYR A 336 -15.35 29.24 23.23
N LEU A 337 -15.42 30.45 23.80
CA LEU A 337 -15.69 30.69 25.22
C LEU A 337 -17.20 30.78 25.47
N MET A 338 -17.91 31.50 24.61
CA MET A 338 -19.34 31.79 24.81
C MET A 338 -20.26 30.62 24.58
N ARG A 339 -19.84 29.64 23.78
CA ARG A 339 -20.57 28.38 23.59
C ARG A 339 -20.38 27.39 24.75
N THR A 340 -19.66 27.78 25.81
CA THR A 340 -19.50 26.95 27.01
C THR A 340 -20.85 26.82 27.72
N ILE A 341 -21.28 25.58 27.96
CA ILE A 341 -22.59 25.27 28.58
C ILE A 341 -22.53 25.67 30.05
N ALA A 342 -23.63 26.22 30.59
CA ALA A 342 -23.70 26.66 31.98
C ALA A 342 -23.35 25.55 33.00
N TRP A 343 -23.67 24.30 32.67
CA TRP A 343 -23.31 23.11 33.46
C TRP A 343 -21.79 22.93 33.65
N ASN A 344 -20.98 23.45 32.73
CA ASN A 344 -19.52 23.33 32.77
C ASN A 344 -18.87 24.35 33.74
N PHE A 345 -19.65 25.25 34.35
CA PHE A 345 -19.15 26.15 35.40
C PHE A 345 -19.09 25.43 36.76
N SER A 346 -18.30 24.35 36.84
CA SER A 346 -18.03 23.60 38.06
C SER A 346 -16.53 23.51 38.32
N GLU A 347 -16.16 23.31 39.60
CA GLU A 347 -14.75 23.16 39.98
C GLU A 347 -14.15 21.87 39.41
N GLU A 348 -14.94 20.80 39.31
CA GLU A 348 -14.54 19.54 38.68
C GLU A 348 -14.17 19.73 37.21
N GLU A 349 -14.95 20.51 36.46
CA GLU A 349 -14.69 20.75 35.04
C GLU A 349 -13.47 21.66 34.83
N ALA A 350 -13.28 22.66 35.70
CA ALA A 350 -12.06 23.48 35.71
C ALA A 350 -10.80 22.62 35.97
N GLN A 351 -10.86 21.68 36.92
CA GLN A 351 -9.76 20.74 37.20
C GLN A 351 -9.49 19.81 36.01
N LYS A 352 -10.53 19.28 35.35
CA LYS A 352 -10.37 18.47 34.13
C LYS A 352 -9.71 19.26 33.00
N LEU A 353 -10.12 20.51 32.78
CA LEU A 353 -9.51 21.37 31.77
C LEU A 353 -8.06 21.71 32.09
N ASP A 354 -7.71 21.89 33.37
CA ASP A 354 -6.31 22.02 33.80
C ASP A 354 -5.49 20.76 33.51
N GLN A 355 -6.03 19.58 33.83
CA GLN A 355 -5.37 18.31 33.53
C GLN A 355 -5.12 18.15 32.03
N LEU A 356 -6.15 18.37 31.20
CA LEU A 356 -6.04 18.33 29.74
C LEU A 356 -5.04 19.37 29.20
N HIS A 357 -5.04 20.59 29.75
CA HIS A 357 -4.06 21.61 29.37
C HIS A 357 -2.63 21.16 29.71
N ASN A 358 -2.41 20.59 30.89
CA ASN A 358 -1.11 20.11 31.32
C ASN A 358 -0.63 18.92 30.48
N GLU A 359 -1.53 18.00 30.12
CA GLU A 359 -1.23 16.89 29.19
C GLU A 359 -0.81 17.42 27.81
N LYS A 360 -1.60 18.33 27.23
CA LYS A 360 -1.29 18.94 25.93
C LYS A 360 -0.01 19.77 25.97
N SER A 361 0.26 20.46 27.08
CA SER A 361 1.51 21.22 27.25
C SER A 361 2.73 20.32 27.37
N LYS A 362 2.61 19.13 28.00
CA LYS A 362 3.65 18.10 28.00
C LYS A 362 3.87 17.54 26.60
N GLU A 363 2.80 17.22 25.87
CA GLU A 363 2.86 16.76 24.47
C GLU A 363 3.60 17.77 23.59
N LEU A 364 3.29 19.07 23.74
CA LEU A 364 3.98 20.16 23.06
C LEU A 364 5.48 20.18 23.35
N SER A 365 5.87 20.05 24.63
CA SER A 365 7.29 20.01 25.02
C SER A 365 8.01 18.84 24.34
N ILE A 366 7.43 17.65 24.39
CA ILE A 366 8.00 16.45 23.76
C ILE A 366 8.12 16.65 22.25
N LEU A 367 7.07 17.14 21.58
CA LEU A 367 7.09 17.36 20.14
C LEU A 367 8.11 18.43 19.73
N ARG A 368 8.33 19.45 20.56
CA ARG A 368 9.32 20.49 20.32
C ARG A 368 10.74 19.92 20.29
N ASP A 369 11.03 19.02 21.22
CA ASP A 369 12.33 18.39 21.37
C ASP A 369 12.62 17.33 20.30
N LYS A 370 11.59 16.63 19.81
CA LYS A 370 11.74 15.60 18.76
C LYS A 370 12.24 16.16 17.44
N ARG A 371 13.16 15.48 16.77
CA ARG A 371 13.61 15.85 15.42
C ARG A 371 12.60 15.39 14.35
N PRO A 372 12.48 16.07 13.20
CA PRO A 372 11.63 15.60 12.10
C PRO A 372 12.00 14.20 11.59
N THR A 373 13.30 13.87 11.60
CA THR A 373 13.79 12.53 11.27
C THR A 373 13.32 11.48 12.28
N GLU A 374 13.30 11.79 13.57
CA GLU A 374 12.80 10.89 14.62
C GLU A 374 11.30 10.63 14.45
N LEU A 375 10.50 11.65 14.08
CA LEU A 375 9.08 11.47 13.76
C LEU A 375 8.88 10.52 12.58
N TRP A 376 9.74 10.61 11.57
CA TRP A 376 9.68 9.72 10.42
C TRP A 376 10.09 8.28 10.78
N ILE A 377 11.14 8.11 11.59
CA ILE A 377 11.55 6.79 12.08
C ILE A 377 10.41 6.13 12.87
N GLU A 378 9.72 6.87 13.75
CA GLU A 378 8.57 6.36 14.50
C GLU A 378 7.42 5.89 13.58
N ASP A 379 7.12 6.63 12.51
CA ASP A 379 6.09 6.23 11.54
C ASP A 379 6.53 4.96 10.76
N LEU A 380 7.81 4.89 10.37
CA LEU A 380 8.38 3.73 9.67
C LEU A 380 8.38 2.46 10.56
N ASP A 381 8.71 2.61 11.84
CA ASP A 381 8.72 1.49 12.80
C ASP A 381 7.32 0.93 13.02
N LYS A 382 6.33 1.80 13.27
CA LYS A 382 4.91 1.39 13.37
C LYS A 382 4.42 0.68 12.11
N PHE A 383 4.82 1.20 10.95
CA PHE A 383 4.50 0.54 9.68
C PHE A 383 5.15 -0.84 9.57
N LEU A 384 6.42 -1.00 9.94
CA LEU A 384 7.12 -2.29 9.88
C LEU A 384 6.51 -3.31 10.84
N GLU A 385 6.11 -2.90 12.04
CA GLU A 385 5.42 -3.76 13.02
C GLU A 385 4.13 -4.34 12.41
N GLU A 386 3.24 -3.48 11.91
CA GLU A 386 1.98 -3.89 11.30
C GLU A 386 2.20 -4.68 10.00
N TRP A 387 3.21 -4.30 9.21
CA TRP A 387 3.59 -5.03 7.99
C TRP A 387 4.03 -6.46 8.30
N ASN A 388 4.80 -6.66 9.38
CA ASN A 388 5.20 -8.00 9.79
C ASN A 388 3.99 -8.85 10.17
N VAL A 389 3.01 -8.29 10.89
CA VAL A 389 1.75 -8.97 11.20
C VAL A 389 1.02 -9.35 9.91
N ALA A 390 0.79 -8.38 9.02
CA ALA A 390 0.10 -8.60 7.75
C ALA A 390 0.80 -9.64 6.86
N GLU A 391 2.14 -9.67 6.85
CA GLU A 391 2.89 -10.67 6.10
C GLU A 391 2.77 -12.08 6.72
N THR A 392 2.74 -12.19 8.05
CA THR A 392 2.53 -13.50 8.69
C THR A 392 1.11 -14.03 8.43
N GLU A 393 0.10 -13.16 8.46
CA GLU A 393 -1.28 -13.52 8.09
C GLU A 393 -1.37 -13.95 6.62
N PHE A 394 -0.73 -13.20 5.72
CA PHE A 394 -0.63 -13.56 4.32
C PHE A 394 0.02 -14.93 4.12
N LYS A 395 1.13 -15.22 4.80
CA LYS A 395 1.79 -16.53 4.75
C LYS A 395 0.85 -17.65 5.20
N LYS A 396 0.07 -17.44 6.28
CA LYS A 396 -0.94 -18.40 6.76
C LYS A 396 -2.06 -18.63 5.74
N ILE A 397 -2.52 -17.59 5.04
CA ILE A 397 -3.57 -17.71 4.01
C ILE A 397 -3.04 -18.53 2.82
N VAL A 398 -1.82 -18.22 2.37
CA VAL A 398 -1.19 -18.91 1.23
C VAL A 398 -0.88 -20.37 1.57
N SER A 399 -0.44 -20.69 2.80
CA SER A 399 -0.17 -22.07 3.24
C SER A 399 -1.43 -22.84 3.64
N GLY A 400 -2.42 -22.17 4.24
CA GLY A 400 -3.67 -22.75 4.75
C GLY A 400 -4.67 -23.13 3.66
N GLY A 401 -4.41 -22.74 2.41
CA GLY A 401 -5.12 -23.26 1.23
C GLY A 401 -4.98 -24.77 1.00
N VAL A 402 -4.21 -25.48 1.83
CA VAL A 402 -3.98 -26.93 1.77
C VAL A 402 -5.06 -27.75 2.52
N SER A 403 -5.97 -27.14 3.28
CA SER A 403 -7.02 -27.89 4.01
C SER A 403 -8.42 -27.64 3.45
N LYS A 404 -8.82 -28.43 2.44
CA LYS A 404 -10.21 -28.88 2.27
C LYS A 404 -10.24 -30.36 1.86
N GLU A 405 -10.79 -31.16 2.78
CA GLU A 405 -11.24 -32.53 2.57
C GLU A 405 -12.19 -32.62 1.37
N GLY A 406 -11.98 -33.64 0.53
CA GLY A 406 -12.83 -33.98 -0.59
C GLY A 406 -12.23 -35.15 -1.34
N ASP A 407 -12.67 -36.36 -1.00
CA ASP A 407 -12.31 -37.61 -1.63
C ASP A 407 -12.70 -37.55 -3.13
N GLY A 408 -11.74 -37.13 -3.97
CA GLY A 408 -11.92 -36.85 -5.38
C GLY A 408 -11.12 -37.82 -6.23
N LYS A 409 -11.80 -38.71 -6.96
CA LYS A 409 -11.21 -39.65 -7.92
C LYS A 409 -10.20 -38.94 -8.84
N ARG A 410 -8.92 -39.36 -8.74
CA ARG A 410 -7.85 -39.05 -9.69
C ARG A 410 -8.31 -39.31 -11.13
N THR A 411 -8.33 -38.27 -11.96
CA THR A 411 -8.63 -38.38 -13.39
C THR A 411 -7.40 -37.95 -14.19
N VAL A 412 -6.76 -38.90 -14.85
CA VAL A 412 -5.60 -38.68 -15.72
C VAL A 412 -6.08 -38.06 -17.04
N LYS A 413 -5.60 -36.86 -17.38
CA LYS A 413 -5.79 -36.28 -18.72
C LYS A 413 -4.71 -36.88 -19.65
N SER A 414 -5.05 -37.95 -20.36
CA SER A 414 -4.15 -38.69 -21.26
C SER A 414 -4.53 -38.52 -22.75
N LYS A 415 -3.57 -38.79 -23.65
CA LYS A 415 -3.79 -38.83 -25.11
C LYS A 415 -4.70 -40.01 -25.49
N THR A 416 -6.00 -39.78 -25.72
CA THR A 416 -6.85 -40.78 -26.40
C THR A 416 -7.25 -40.28 -27.78
N LYS A 417 -6.73 -40.94 -28.83
CA LYS A 417 -7.12 -40.75 -30.24
C LYS A 417 -8.60 -41.10 -30.42
N ALA A 418 -9.43 -40.10 -30.70
CA ALA A 418 -10.83 -40.30 -31.06
C ALA A 418 -10.93 -40.85 -32.49
N ASN A 419 -11.08 -42.17 -32.62
CA ASN A 419 -11.42 -42.81 -33.88
C ASN A 419 -12.94 -43.03 -33.91
N ILE A 420 -13.69 -42.04 -34.41
CA ILE A 420 -15.15 -42.15 -34.57
C ILE A 420 -15.42 -42.94 -35.86
N LYS A 421 -15.65 -44.25 -35.72
CA LYS A 421 -16.28 -45.04 -36.79
C LYS A 421 -17.77 -44.70 -36.84
N SER A 422 -18.17 -44.05 -37.92
CA SER A 422 -19.56 -43.92 -38.36
C SER A 422 -20.22 -45.30 -38.47
N LYS A 423 -21.34 -45.51 -37.76
CA LYS A 423 -22.31 -46.55 -38.11
C LYS A 423 -23.64 -45.89 -38.45
N SER A 424 -23.93 -45.96 -39.74
CA SER A 424 -25.20 -45.69 -40.41
C SER A 424 -26.34 -46.55 -39.86
N VAL A 425 -27.46 -45.88 -39.57
CA VAL A 425 -28.86 -46.21 -39.95
C VAL A 425 -29.19 -47.67 -40.24
N LYS A 426 -30.20 -48.21 -39.52
CA LYS A 426 -31.37 -48.84 -40.18
C LYS A 426 -32.58 -49.01 -39.25
N ARG A 427 -33.66 -48.38 -39.73
CA ARG A 427 -35.11 -48.55 -39.52
C ARG A 427 -35.70 -48.25 -38.16
#